data_AF-F7FWD1-F1
#
_entry.id   AF-F7FWD1-F1
#
_cell.length_a   1.000
_cell.length_b   1.000
_cell.length_c   1.000
_cell.angle_alpha   90.00
_cell.angle_beta   90.00
_cell.angle_gamma   90.00
#
_symmetry.space_group_name_H-M   'P 1'
#
loop_
_entity.id
_entity.type
_entity.pdbx_description
1 polymer ?
#
loop_
_entity_poly.entity_id
_entity_poly.type
_entity_poly.pdbx_seq_one_letter_code
_entity_poly.pdbx_strand_id
1 'polypeptide(L)'
;MRVAALISGGKDSCYNMMQCVAAGHQIVALANLKPGKNQVGTDELDSYMYQTVGHQAIELFAEAMALPLYRQTIKGTSMETGRIYTRCEGDEVEDLYELLKYVKEKEEIDGISVGAILSDYQRVRVENVCKRLDLQPLAYLWRRNQEDLLKEMILSDIQAMIIKVAAFGLDPDKHLGKTLDQVESDLSELSKKYGVNVCGEGGEYETFTLDCPLFKKKVVVDSSEVILHSADAFAPVAYLRFLELHLEEKQLTSPDKLLAFNCSCEMECNEDHISAITEDIQDEIPPVIWKSSDPPLLQFCKKSECSGKSPNGYQWIKCITASFLPSDQKNVMDAATEAFSSLQDTRGRTGFEPEQCSSFQMGMN
;
A
#
# COMPACT_ATOMS: atom_id res chain seq x y z
N MET A 1 -12.35 5.62 -4.42
CA MET A 1 -11.18 6.19 -5.12
C MET A 1 -10.74 5.23 -6.22
N ARG A 2 -10.29 5.77 -7.36
CA ARG A 2 -9.53 5.04 -8.39
C ARG A 2 -8.05 5.02 -7.99
N VAL A 3 -7.44 3.85 -7.91
CA VAL A 3 -6.10 3.68 -7.31
C VAL A 3 -5.17 2.96 -8.28
N ALA A 4 -3.97 3.51 -8.49
CA ALA A 4 -2.88 2.73 -9.07
C ALA A 4 -2.08 2.04 -7.97
N ALA A 5 -1.59 0.84 -8.21
CA ALA A 5 -0.75 0.13 -7.25
C ALA A 5 0.73 0.21 -7.63
N LEU A 6 1.58 0.65 -6.70
CA LEU A 6 3.01 0.46 -6.81
C LEU A 6 3.34 -0.99 -6.48
N ILE A 7 3.83 -1.74 -7.46
CA ILE A 7 4.15 -3.16 -7.32
C ILE A 7 5.66 -3.41 -7.48
N SER A 8 6.19 -4.27 -6.60
CA SER A 8 7.53 -4.84 -6.71
C SER A 8 7.53 -6.31 -7.16
N GLY A 9 6.35 -6.94 -7.18
CA GLY A 9 6.18 -8.39 -7.31
C GLY A 9 6.03 -9.11 -5.98
N GLY A 10 6.44 -8.48 -4.86
CA GLY A 10 6.42 -9.08 -3.53
C GLY A 10 5.07 -9.03 -2.80
N LYS A 11 4.98 -9.87 -1.77
CA LYS A 11 3.81 -10.10 -0.90
C LYS A 11 3.13 -8.80 -0.43
N ASP A 12 3.91 -7.78 -0.07
CA ASP A 12 3.42 -6.58 0.60
C ASP A 12 2.64 -5.68 -0.35
N SER A 13 3.10 -5.58 -1.61
CA SER A 13 2.38 -4.86 -2.66
C SER A 13 1.05 -5.53 -3.00
N CYS A 14 1.03 -6.86 -3.07
CA CYS A 14 -0.18 -7.65 -3.29
C CYS A 14 -1.17 -7.54 -2.12
N TYR A 15 -0.69 -7.65 -0.88
CA TYR A 15 -1.55 -7.56 0.30
C TYR A 15 -2.11 -6.15 0.48
N ASN A 16 -1.32 -5.10 0.26
CA ASN A 16 -1.83 -3.73 0.35
C ASN A 16 -2.87 -3.41 -0.74
N MET A 17 -2.75 -4.00 -1.94
CA MET A 17 -3.85 -3.95 -2.92
C MET A 17 -5.13 -4.61 -2.41
N MET A 18 -5.03 -5.75 -1.71
CA MET A 18 -6.20 -6.41 -1.11
C MET A 18 -6.84 -5.54 -0.03
N GLN A 19 -6.05 -4.89 0.83
CA GLN A 19 -6.54 -3.92 1.81
C GLN A 19 -7.26 -2.73 1.15
N CYS A 20 -6.71 -2.20 0.05
CA CYS A 20 -7.38 -1.15 -0.74
C CYS A 20 -8.75 -1.62 -1.26
N VAL A 21 -8.85 -2.85 -1.78
CA VAL A 21 -10.12 -3.41 -2.28
C VAL A 21 -11.11 -3.67 -1.14
N ALA A 22 -10.65 -4.20 0.00
CA ALA A 22 -11.47 -4.40 1.19
C ALA A 22 -12.08 -3.09 1.73
N ALA A 23 -11.31 -2.00 1.69
CA ALA A 23 -11.79 -0.65 2.01
C ALA A 23 -12.76 -0.08 0.93
N GLY A 24 -12.97 -0.76 -0.20
CA GLY A 24 -13.85 -0.29 -1.27
C GLY A 24 -13.20 0.74 -2.21
N HIS A 25 -11.88 0.69 -2.37
CA HIS A 25 -11.20 1.31 -3.51
C HIS A 25 -11.20 0.38 -4.73
N GLN A 26 -11.02 0.97 -5.92
CA GLN A 26 -10.84 0.22 -7.16
C GLN A 26 -9.37 0.33 -7.59
N ILE A 27 -8.66 -0.79 -7.68
CA ILE A 27 -7.37 -0.84 -8.37
C ILE A 27 -7.65 -0.77 -9.87
N VAL A 28 -7.07 0.22 -10.56
CA VAL A 28 -7.31 0.48 -11.99
C VAL A 28 -6.06 0.33 -12.84
N ALA A 29 -4.88 0.39 -12.24
CA ALA A 29 -3.60 0.27 -12.94
C ALA A 29 -2.49 -0.24 -12.01
N LEU A 30 -1.46 -0.82 -12.60
CA LEU A 30 -0.24 -1.25 -11.94
C LEU A 30 0.91 -0.33 -12.38
N ALA A 31 1.79 0.03 -11.45
CA ALA A 31 2.93 0.90 -11.67
C ALA A 31 4.20 0.25 -11.08
N ASN A 32 5.27 0.19 -11.87
CA ASN A 32 6.53 -0.42 -11.46
C ASN A 32 7.73 0.36 -12.01
N LEU A 33 8.70 0.65 -11.14
CA LEU A 33 10.04 1.04 -11.57
C LEU A 33 10.91 -0.21 -11.71
N LYS A 34 11.70 -0.28 -12.77
CA LYS A 34 12.60 -1.41 -13.08
C LYS A 34 14.04 -0.94 -13.29
N PRO A 35 15.06 -1.79 -13.03
CA PRO A 35 16.44 -1.45 -13.31
C PRO A 35 16.71 -1.14 -14.80
N GLY A 36 17.90 -0.59 -15.06
CA GLY A 36 18.44 -0.43 -16.42
C GLY A 36 18.57 -1.76 -17.17
N LYS A 37 18.83 -1.70 -18.48
CA LYS A 37 18.89 -2.90 -19.35
C LYS A 37 19.79 -3.99 -18.75
N ASN A 38 19.17 -5.16 -18.55
CA ASN A 38 19.73 -6.37 -17.98
C ASN A 38 21.09 -6.72 -18.60
N GLN A 39 22.16 -6.43 -17.87
CA GLN A 39 23.43 -7.14 -18.03
C GLN A 39 23.44 -8.24 -16.96
N VAL A 40 24.14 -9.35 -17.24
CA VAL A 40 24.24 -10.44 -16.26
C VAL A 40 24.92 -9.89 -15.00
N GLY A 41 24.19 -9.87 -13.88
CA GLY A 41 24.62 -9.25 -12.62
C GLY A 41 24.01 -7.88 -12.30
N THR A 42 23.06 -7.36 -13.09
CA THR A 42 22.30 -6.12 -12.77
C THR A 42 20.85 -6.35 -12.37
N ASP A 43 20.48 -7.61 -12.07
CA ASP A 43 19.14 -7.95 -11.57
C ASP A 43 18.92 -7.51 -10.11
N GLU A 44 20.02 -7.31 -9.38
CA GLU A 44 20.07 -6.78 -8.02
C GLU A 44 20.77 -5.42 -8.05
N LEU A 45 20.06 -4.37 -7.66
CA LEU A 45 20.61 -3.04 -7.42
C LEU A 45 20.61 -2.74 -5.92
N ASP A 46 21.64 -2.03 -5.45
CA ASP A 46 21.69 -1.41 -4.11
C ASP A 46 20.74 -0.19 -4.02
N SER A 47 19.44 -0.39 -4.28
CA SER A 47 18.40 0.63 -4.06
C SER A 47 17.77 0.46 -2.68
N TYR A 48 17.73 1.53 -1.89
CA TYR A 48 17.00 1.57 -0.62
C TYR A 48 15.47 1.59 -0.81
N MET A 49 14.99 1.83 -2.04
CA MET A 49 13.58 2.02 -2.34
C MET A 49 12.95 0.81 -3.02
N TYR A 50 13.62 0.18 -4.00
CA TYR A 50 12.99 -0.80 -4.90
C TYR A 50 13.61 -2.20 -4.81
N GLN A 51 12.75 -3.21 -4.56
CA GLN A 51 13.05 -4.60 -4.90
C GLN A 51 13.29 -4.70 -6.42
N THR A 52 14.39 -5.33 -6.80
CA THR A 52 14.80 -5.52 -8.21
C THR A 52 14.87 -6.99 -8.61
N VAL A 53 15.03 -7.91 -7.65
CA VAL A 53 14.94 -9.35 -7.89
C VAL A 53 13.52 -9.71 -8.33
N GLY A 54 13.40 -10.56 -9.36
CA GLY A 54 12.12 -10.95 -9.93
C GLY A 54 11.47 -9.90 -10.84
N HIS A 55 12.09 -8.72 -11.08
CA HIS A 55 11.50 -7.66 -11.91
C HIS A 55 11.13 -8.12 -13.34
N GLN A 56 11.77 -9.17 -13.83
CA GLN A 56 11.55 -9.72 -15.17
C GLN A 56 10.12 -10.29 -15.31
N ALA A 57 9.59 -10.92 -14.25
CA ALA A 57 8.28 -11.56 -14.25
C ALA A 57 7.10 -10.61 -13.96
N ILE A 58 7.35 -9.33 -13.64
CA ILE A 58 6.31 -8.32 -13.33
C ILE A 58 5.36 -8.07 -14.51
N GLU A 59 5.80 -8.30 -15.75
CA GLU A 59 4.93 -8.15 -16.92
C GLU A 59 3.77 -9.17 -16.93
N LEU A 60 3.92 -10.31 -16.24
CA LEU A 60 2.85 -11.29 -16.05
C LEU A 60 1.73 -10.78 -15.12
N PHE A 61 2.02 -9.87 -14.19
CA PHE A 61 0.99 -9.33 -13.28
C PHE A 61 -0.09 -8.54 -14.04
N ALA A 62 0.28 -7.91 -15.17
CA ALA A 62 -0.65 -7.19 -16.03
C ALA A 62 -1.75 -8.11 -16.58
N GLU A 63 -1.36 -9.27 -17.11
CA GLU A 63 -2.31 -10.28 -17.61
C GLU A 63 -2.98 -11.03 -16.46
N ALA A 64 -2.24 -11.41 -15.42
CA ALA A 64 -2.76 -12.13 -14.25
C ALA A 64 -3.91 -11.38 -13.57
N MET A 65 -3.79 -10.06 -13.40
CA MET A 65 -4.86 -9.22 -12.84
C MET A 65 -5.82 -8.67 -13.90
N ALA A 66 -5.45 -8.74 -15.18
CA ALA A 66 -6.06 -8.03 -16.31
C ALA A 66 -6.20 -6.52 -16.04
N LEU A 67 -5.07 -5.88 -15.73
CA LEU A 67 -4.92 -4.45 -15.48
C LEU A 67 -3.79 -3.85 -16.35
N PRO A 68 -3.90 -2.58 -16.77
CA PRO A 68 -2.81 -1.90 -17.46
C PRO A 68 -1.59 -1.76 -16.55
N LEU A 69 -0.41 -2.06 -17.08
CA LEU A 69 0.88 -1.98 -16.37
C LEU A 69 1.77 -0.91 -16.97
N TYR A 70 2.16 0.04 -16.12
CA TYR A 70 3.03 1.15 -16.45
C TYR A 70 4.41 0.90 -15.86
N ARG A 71 5.39 0.63 -16.73
CA ARG A 71 6.80 0.44 -16.33
C ARG A 71 7.68 1.58 -16.81
N GLN A 72 8.52 2.10 -15.92
CA GLN A 72 9.61 3.01 -16.29
C GLN A 72 10.94 2.47 -15.73
N THR A 73 12.04 2.84 -16.39
CA THR A 73 13.39 2.48 -15.96
C THR A 73 13.93 3.52 -14.98
N ILE A 74 14.49 3.05 -13.86
CA ILE A 74 15.24 3.87 -12.90
C ILE A 74 16.48 4.42 -13.62
N LYS A 75 16.66 5.73 -13.57
CA LYS A 75 17.80 6.47 -14.13
C LYS A 75 18.60 7.15 -13.03
N GLY A 76 17.91 7.60 -11.97
CA GLY A 76 18.51 8.17 -10.79
C GLY A 76 19.13 7.14 -9.86
N THR A 77 19.65 7.62 -8.74
CA THR A 77 20.19 6.80 -7.63
C THR A 77 19.67 7.33 -6.29
N SER A 78 19.87 6.59 -5.20
CA SER A 78 19.51 7.08 -3.86
C SER A 78 20.48 8.22 -3.43
N MET A 79 20.11 9.48 -3.66
CA MET A 79 20.96 10.65 -3.38
C MET A 79 20.56 11.34 -2.07
N GLU A 80 19.31 11.74 -1.94
CA GLU A 80 18.77 12.30 -0.70
C GLU A 80 18.35 11.14 0.20
N THR A 81 19.20 10.80 1.17
CA THR A 81 19.00 9.67 2.09
C THR A 81 18.51 10.08 3.48
N GLY A 82 18.22 11.37 3.69
CA GLY A 82 17.69 11.91 4.94
C GLY A 82 16.29 11.40 5.34
N ARG A 83 15.91 11.71 6.58
CA ARG A 83 14.60 11.36 7.17
C ARG A 83 13.42 12.08 6.50
N ILE A 84 13.67 13.24 5.93
CA ILE A 84 12.70 14.04 5.17
C ILE A 84 13.25 14.13 3.75
N TYR A 85 12.47 13.71 2.76
CA TYR A 85 12.90 13.85 1.37
C TYR A 85 12.77 15.31 0.91
N THR A 86 13.92 15.89 0.54
CA THR A 86 14.00 17.15 -0.21
C THR A 86 14.22 16.81 -1.68
N ARG A 87 13.52 17.50 -2.58
CA ARG A 87 13.63 17.26 -4.02
C ARG A 87 15.08 17.39 -4.49
N CYS A 88 15.64 16.31 -5.03
CA CYS A 88 17.00 16.26 -5.56
C CYS A 88 16.98 15.82 -7.03
N GLU A 89 17.69 16.54 -7.90
CA GLU A 89 17.79 16.17 -9.31
C GLU A 89 18.77 15.00 -9.48
N GLY A 90 18.36 13.97 -10.23
CA GLY A 90 19.11 12.72 -10.35
C GLY A 90 18.78 11.67 -9.28
N ASP A 91 17.84 11.95 -8.37
CA ASP A 91 17.38 10.98 -7.37
C ASP A 91 16.31 10.02 -7.95
N GLU A 92 16.36 8.74 -7.55
CA GLU A 92 15.40 7.70 -7.95
C GLU A 92 13.93 8.06 -7.63
N VAL A 93 13.69 8.93 -6.64
CA VAL A 93 12.36 9.43 -6.27
C VAL A 93 11.76 10.36 -7.34
N GLU A 94 12.58 11.01 -8.17
CA GLU A 94 12.07 11.81 -9.29
C GLU A 94 11.63 10.93 -10.48
N ASP A 95 12.24 9.75 -10.66
CA ASP A 95 11.73 8.74 -11.63
C ASP A 95 10.35 8.21 -11.18
N LEU A 96 10.13 8.04 -9.87
CA LEU A 96 8.82 7.70 -9.31
C LEU A 96 7.78 8.81 -9.56
N TYR A 97 8.19 10.07 -9.43
CA TYR A 97 7.34 11.21 -9.73
C TYR A 97 6.89 11.22 -11.20
N GLU A 98 7.79 11.05 -12.16
CA GLU A 98 7.41 11.04 -13.59
C GLU A 98 6.61 9.77 -13.97
N LEU A 99 6.86 8.62 -13.35
CA LEU A 99 6.00 7.44 -13.50
C LEU A 99 4.58 7.69 -13.01
N LEU A 100 4.42 8.15 -11.76
CA LEU A 100 3.09 8.35 -11.17
C LEU A 100 2.31 9.50 -11.81
N LYS A 101 3.01 10.53 -12.27
CA LYS A 101 2.43 11.60 -13.10
C LYS A 101 1.87 11.04 -14.41
N TYR A 102 2.64 10.23 -15.13
CA TYR A 102 2.19 9.59 -16.36
C TYR A 102 0.98 8.68 -16.14
N VAL A 103 0.96 7.90 -15.04
CA VAL A 103 -0.21 7.08 -14.66
C VAL A 103 -1.43 7.96 -14.35
N LYS A 104 -1.25 9.07 -13.62
CA LYS A 104 -2.34 10.02 -13.32
C LYS A 104 -2.94 10.63 -14.59
N GLU A 105 -2.11 10.99 -15.56
CA GLU A 105 -2.53 11.52 -16.87
C GLU A 105 -3.25 10.48 -17.76
N LYS A 106 -3.08 9.18 -17.51
CA LYS A 106 -3.68 8.10 -18.30
C LYS A 106 -4.92 7.46 -17.69
N GLU A 107 -4.96 7.34 -16.36
CA GLU A 107 -5.90 6.48 -15.64
C GLU A 107 -6.85 7.23 -14.69
N GLU A 108 -6.75 8.56 -14.61
CA GLU A 108 -7.57 9.41 -13.72
C GLU A 108 -7.61 8.87 -12.28
N ILE A 109 -6.43 8.71 -11.67
CA ILE A 109 -6.28 8.16 -10.32
C ILE A 109 -6.36 9.23 -9.22
N ASP A 110 -6.93 8.80 -8.10
CA ASP A 110 -7.13 9.54 -6.85
C ASP A 110 -6.01 9.34 -5.82
N GLY A 111 -5.30 8.21 -5.93
CA GLY A 111 -4.39 7.70 -4.91
C GLY A 111 -3.57 6.50 -5.36
N ILE A 112 -2.63 6.11 -4.50
CA ILE A 112 -1.59 5.12 -4.79
C ILE A 112 -1.55 4.07 -3.68
N SER A 113 -1.69 2.78 -4.02
CA SER A 113 -1.46 1.66 -3.11
C SER A 113 0.04 1.41 -2.94
N VAL A 114 0.51 1.34 -1.69
CA VAL A 114 1.93 1.24 -1.30
C VAL A 114 2.13 0.13 -0.25
N GLY A 115 2.90 -0.90 -0.59
CA GLY A 115 3.19 -2.04 0.30
C GLY A 115 4.31 -1.81 1.33
N ALA A 116 4.46 -0.62 1.91
CA ALA A 116 5.51 -0.36 2.90
C ALA A 116 5.03 -0.72 4.33
N ILE A 117 5.79 -1.55 5.05
CA ILE A 117 5.45 -1.96 6.43
C ILE A 117 6.16 -1.08 7.48
N LEU A 118 7.50 -1.07 7.52
CA LEU A 118 8.27 -0.39 8.59
C LEU A 118 9.27 0.66 8.07
N SER A 119 9.66 0.62 6.79
CA SER A 119 10.60 1.58 6.21
C SER A 119 10.05 3.02 6.10
N ASP A 120 10.41 3.87 7.06
CA ASP A 120 10.07 5.31 7.04
C ASP A 120 10.74 6.01 5.83
N TYR A 121 11.88 5.48 5.36
CA TYR A 121 12.57 5.93 4.16
C TYR A 121 11.66 5.83 2.92
N GLN A 122 11.06 4.66 2.71
CA GLN A 122 10.19 4.41 1.56
C GLN A 122 8.90 5.24 1.67
N ARG A 123 8.25 5.22 2.83
CA ARG A 123 6.99 5.94 3.06
C ARG A 123 7.10 7.42 2.76
N VAL A 124 8.08 8.12 3.36
CA VAL A 124 8.21 9.58 3.23
C VAL A 124 8.48 10.02 1.77
N ARG A 125 9.18 9.19 0.99
CA ARG A 125 9.46 9.45 -0.42
C ARG A 125 8.21 9.31 -1.29
N VAL A 126 7.43 8.25 -1.08
CA VAL A 126 6.15 8.06 -1.78
C VAL A 126 5.13 9.13 -1.36
N GLU A 127 5.06 9.50 -0.08
CA GLU A 127 4.22 10.60 0.40
C GLU A 127 4.59 11.95 -0.23
N ASN A 128 5.88 12.26 -0.39
CA ASN A 128 6.32 13.49 -1.05
C ASN A 128 5.86 13.55 -2.51
N VAL A 129 6.04 12.46 -3.26
CA VAL A 129 5.58 12.34 -4.64
C VAL A 129 4.05 12.47 -4.73
N CYS A 130 3.32 11.77 -3.86
CA CYS A 130 1.86 11.83 -3.83
C CYS A 130 1.34 13.24 -3.51
N LYS A 131 1.96 13.94 -2.54
CA LYS A 131 1.64 15.34 -2.18
C LYS A 131 1.85 16.29 -3.36
N ARG A 132 2.95 16.15 -4.10
CA ARG A 132 3.24 16.96 -5.31
C ARG A 132 2.26 16.71 -6.45
N LEU A 133 1.69 15.51 -6.52
CA LEU A 133 0.75 15.10 -7.57
C LEU A 133 -0.72 15.24 -7.17
N ASP A 134 -1.06 15.70 -5.97
CA ASP A 134 -2.43 15.71 -5.41
C ASP A 134 -3.07 14.30 -5.50
N LEU A 135 -2.36 13.32 -4.93
CA LEU A 135 -2.74 11.90 -4.82
C LEU A 135 -2.74 11.47 -3.34
N GLN A 136 -3.66 10.59 -2.96
CA GLN A 136 -3.67 9.99 -1.62
C GLN A 136 -2.76 8.75 -1.56
N PRO A 137 -1.68 8.71 -0.76
CA PRO A 137 -0.96 7.48 -0.48
C PRO A 137 -1.79 6.56 0.43
N LEU A 138 -1.90 5.29 0.07
CA LEU A 138 -2.67 4.24 0.74
C LEU A 138 -1.70 3.14 1.21
N ALA A 139 -1.27 3.23 2.45
CA ALA A 139 -0.26 2.35 3.06
C ALA A 139 -0.85 1.68 4.30
N TYR A 140 -1.78 0.74 4.09
CA TYR A 140 -2.53 0.06 5.14
C TYR A 140 -1.67 -0.86 6.01
N LEU A 141 -0.51 -1.29 5.51
CA LEU A 141 0.40 -2.18 6.26
C LEU A 141 1.33 -1.40 7.19
N TRP A 142 1.34 -0.07 7.09
CA TRP A 142 2.28 0.80 7.77
C TRP A 142 2.22 0.67 9.31
N ARG A 143 3.35 0.31 9.92
CA ARG A 143 3.53 0.06 11.36
C ARG A 143 2.55 -0.95 11.97
N ARG A 144 1.92 -1.81 11.16
CA ARG A 144 1.21 -2.99 11.69
C ARG A 144 2.21 -4.01 12.24
N ASN A 145 1.74 -4.88 13.13
CA ASN A 145 2.54 -5.97 13.66
C ASN A 145 2.90 -6.96 12.54
N GLN A 146 4.18 -7.29 12.42
CA GLN A 146 4.73 -8.12 11.35
C GLN A 146 4.40 -9.61 11.52
N GLU A 147 4.30 -10.12 12.76
CA GLU A 147 3.86 -11.50 13.00
C GLU A 147 2.39 -11.68 12.61
N ASP A 148 1.56 -10.69 12.89
CA ASP A 148 0.14 -10.69 12.53
C ASP A 148 -0.01 -10.51 11.01
N LEU A 149 0.73 -9.59 10.39
CA LEU A 149 0.74 -9.40 8.94
C LEU A 149 1.14 -10.66 8.18
N LEU A 150 2.21 -11.37 8.59
CA LEU A 150 2.64 -12.60 7.90
C LEU A 150 1.53 -13.65 7.92
N LYS A 151 0.92 -13.88 9.09
CA LYS A 151 -0.21 -14.82 9.25
C LYS A 151 -1.41 -14.39 8.42
N GLU A 152 -1.78 -13.11 8.46
CA GLU A 152 -2.89 -12.57 7.68
C GLU A 152 -2.66 -12.70 6.16
N MET A 153 -1.43 -12.50 5.67
CA MET A 153 -1.10 -12.72 4.26
C MET A 153 -1.30 -14.19 3.85
N ILE A 154 -0.80 -15.13 4.66
CA ILE A 154 -0.95 -16.58 4.45
C ILE A 154 -2.44 -16.98 4.48
N LEU A 155 -3.17 -16.53 5.50
CA LEU A 155 -4.61 -16.80 5.67
C LEU A 155 -5.49 -16.12 4.61
N SER A 156 -4.99 -15.08 3.93
CA SER A 156 -5.65 -14.40 2.82
C SER A 156 -5.29 -14.98 1.45
N ASP A 157 -4.80 -16.22 1.38
CA ASP A 157 -4.40 -16.92 0.17
C ASP A 157 -3.33 -16.18 -0.68
N ILE A 158 -2.41 -15.43 -0.05
CA ILE A 158 -1.22 -14.91 -0.77
C ILE A 158 -0.17 -16.01 -0.91
N GLN A 159 -0.11 -16.56 -2.11
CA GLN A 159 0.89 -17.54 -2.52
C GLN A 159 2.16 -16.81 -2.96
N ALA A 160 2.97 -16.36 -2.00
CA ALA A 160 4.24 -15.70 -2.26
C ALA A 160 5.43 -16.61 -1.99
N MET A 161 6.33 -16.73 -2.99
CA MET A 161 7.56 -17.50 -2.96
C MET A 161 8.73 -16.62 -2.51
N ILE A 162 9.63 -17.12 -1.65
CA ILE A 162 10.90 -16.45 -1.36
C ILE A 162 11.84 -16.57 -2.57
N ILE A 163 12.29 -15.43 -3.09
CA ILE A 163 13.15 -15.32 -4.27
C ILE A 163 14.53 -14.73 -3.96
N LYS A 164 14.76 -14.21 -2.76
CA LYS A 164 16.08 -13.76 -2.29
C LYS A 164 16.19 -13.98 -0.79
N VAL A 165 17.38 -14.31 -0.33
CA VAL A 165 17.78 -14.28 1.09
C VAL A 165 19.09 -13.51 1.22
N ALA A 166 19.23 -12.75 2.31
CA ALA A 166 20.37 -11.87 2.56
C ALA A 166 20.64 -11.62 4.07
N ALA A 167 20.20 -12.53 4.96
CA ALA A 167 20.34 -12.35 6.41
C ALA A 167 20.86 -13.60 7.13
N PHE A 168 21.45 -13.39 8.30
CA PHE A 168 22.01 -14.46 9.12
C PHE A 168 20.95 -15.49 9.52
N GLY A 169 21.21 -16.77 9.22
CA GLY A 169 20.29 -17.88 9.48
C GLY A 169 19.31 -18.19 8.34
N LEU A 170 19.14 -17.29 7.36
CA LEU A 170 18.42 -17.62 6.12
C LEU A 170 19.36 -18.40 5.18
N ASP A 171 19.11 -19.70 5.09
CA ASP A 171 19.83 -20.66 4.27
C ASP A 171 19.23 -20.73 2.84
N PRO A 172 19.99 -20.41 1.77
CA PRO A 172 19.49 -20.44 0.39
C PRO A 172 18.88 -21.78 -0.02
N ASP A 173 19.49 -22.90 0.37
CA ASP A 173 19.06 -24.26 -0.03
C ASP A 173 17.75 -24.68 0.66
N LYS A 174 17.40 -24.03 1.77
CA LYS A 174 16.16 -24.30 2.52
C LYS A 174 15.01 -23.36 2.14
N HIS A 175 15.31 -22.07 1.94
CA HIS A 175 14.29 -21.03 1.87
C HIS A 175 13.97 -20.57 0.43
N LEU A 176 14.94 -20.54 -0.49
CA LEU A 176 14.65 -20.12 -1.86
C LEU A 176 13.67 -21.09 -2.53
N GLY A 177 12.68 -20.54 -3.22
CA GLY A 177 11.64 -21.32 -3.90
C GLY A 177 10.54 -21.86 -2.99
N LYS A 178 10.59 -21.61 -1.67
CA LYS A 178 9.51 -21.95 -0.74
C LYS A 178 8.47 -20.85 -0.68
N THR A 179 7.21 -21.23 -0.48
CA THR A 179 6.11 -20.30 -0.22
C THR A 179 6.05 -19.89 1.26
N LEU A 180 5.45 -18.74 1.58
CA LEU A 180 5.42 -18.20 2.95
C LEU A 180 4.82 -19.16 3.98
N ASP A 181 3.79 -19.93 3.62
CA ASP A 181 3.18 -20.97 4.45
C ASP A 181 4.14 -22.12 4.77
N GLN A 182 5.06 -22.44 3.85
CA GLN A 182 6.07 -23.49 4.04
C GLN A 182 7.23 -23.07 4.95
N VAL A 183 7.42 -21.77 5.19
CA VAL A 183 8.53 -21.22 5.99
C VAL A 183 8.07 -20.41 7.22
N GLU A 184 6.76 -20.28 7.48
CA GLU A 184 6.24 -19.47 8.59
C GLU A 184 6.83 -19.88 9.95
N SER A 185 6.93 -21.19 10.19
CA SER A 185 7.55 -21.75 11.41
C SER A 185 9.01 -21.38 11.53
N ASP A 186 9.74 -21.46 10.42
CA ASP A 186 11.19 -21.33 10.37
C ASP A 186 11.57 -19.86 10.51
N LEU A 187 10.87 -18.95 9.81
CA LEU A 187 10.97 -17.50 10.01
C LEU A 187 10.65 -17.10 11.46
N SER A 188 9.64 -17.72 12.08
CA SER A 188 9.28 -17.49 13.48
C SER A 188 10.33 -17.99 14.48
N GLU A 189 11.08 -19.06 14.16
CA GLU A 189 12.23 -19.51 14.97
C GLU A 189 13.44 -18.60 14.76
N LEU A 190 13.78 -18.28 13.50
CA LEU A 190 14.91 -17.41 13.14
C LEU A 190 14.76 -16.00 13.75
N SER A 191 13.54 -15.46 13.77
CA SER A 191 13.20 -14.22 14.48
C SER A 191 13.58 -14.28 15.96
N LYS A 192 13.10 -15.31 16.68
CA LYS A 192 13.36 -15.48 18.12
C LYS A 192 14.83 -15.73 18.44
N LYS A 193 15.57 -16.37 17.52
CA LYS A 193 16.94 -16.84 17.74
C LYS A 193 18.00 -15.83 17.31
N TYR A 194 17.75 -15.11 16.22
CA TYR A 194 18.73 -14.24 15.55
C TYR A 194 18.23 -12.82 15.28
N GLY A 195 16.95 -12.53 15.49
CA GLY A 195 16.34 -11.21 15.23
C GLY A 195 15.89 -10.99 13.79
N VAL A 196 15.85 -12.04 12.96
CA VAL A 196 15.32 -12.00 11.58
C VAL A 196 13.90 -11.45 11.57
N ASN A 197 13.64 -10.46 10.73
CA ASN A 197 12.32 -9.90 10.53
C ASN A 197 11.39 -10.90 9.85
N VAL A 198 10.28 -11.25 10.51
CA VAL A 198 9.30 -12.21 9.97
C VAL A 198 8.61 -11.75 8.69
N CYS A 199 8.66 -10.45 8.35
CA CYS A 199 8.20 -9.92 7.07
C CYS A 199 9.36 -9.58 6.11
N GLY A 200 10.62 -9.85 6.45
CA GLY A 200 11.78 -9.55 5.60
C GLY A 200 12.12 -8.06 5.48
N GLU A 201 11.57 -7.21 6.35
CA GLU A 201 11.90 -5.77 6.38
C GLU A 201 13.41 -5.55 6.50
N GLY A 202 13.93 -4.52 5.84
CA GLY A 202 15.38 -4.28 5.74
C GLY A 202 16.06 -5.07 4.61
N GLY A 203 15.32 -5.86 3.83
CA GLY A 203 15.84 -6.59 2.67
C GLY A 203 16.40 -7.98 3.01
N GLU A 204 16.08 -8.51 4.20
CA GLU A 204 16.55 -9.81 4.67
C GLU A 204 16.11 -10.97 3.79
N TYR A 205 14.89 -10.87 3.24
CA TYR A 205 14.43 -11.72 2.14
C TYR A 205 13.47 -10.94 1.23
N GLU A 206 13.43 -11.30 -0.05
CA GLU A 206 12.45 -10.75 -1.01
C GLU A 206 11.53 -11.87 -1.50
N THR A 207 10.31 -11.51 -1.92
CA THR A 207 9.30 -12.46 -2.40
C THR A 207 8.79 -12.15 -3.79
N PHE A 208 8.21 -13.15 -4.45
CA PHE A 208 7.42 -13.01 -5.66
C PHE A 208 6.06 -13.69 -5.47
N THR A 209 4.96 -12.95 -5.64
CA THR A 209 3.60 -13.48 -5.55
C THR A 209 3.23 -14.25 -6.81
N LEU A 210 3.01 -15.54 -6.65
CA LEU A 210 2.54 -16.46 -7.68
C LEU A 210 1.03 -16.37 -7.86
N ASP A 211 0.29 -16.25 -6.77
CA ASP A 211 -1.17 -16.08 -6.78
C ASP A 211 -1.66 -15.28 -5.57
N CYS A 212 -2.80 -14.60 -5.74
CA CYS A 212 -3.60 -14.02 -4.65
C CYS A 212 -5.06 -13.87 -5.09
N PRO A 213 -6.02 -13.56 -4.19
CA PRO A 213 -7.43 -13.36 -4.55
C PRO A 213 -7.70 -12.30 -5.64
N LEU A 214 -6.79 -11.35 -5.88
CA LEU A 214 -6.93 -10.34 -6.95
C LEU A 214 -6.48 -10.82 -8.33
N PHE A 215 -5.79 -11.97 -8.40
CA PHE A 215 -5.33 -12.54 -9.66
C PHE A 215 -6.44 -13.43 -10.25
N LYS A 216 -6.65 -13.28 -11.56
CA LYS A 216 -7.53 -14.09 -12.42
C LYS A 216 -6.79 -15.34 -12.94
N LYS A 217 -5.50 -15.20 -13.20
CA LYS A 217 -4.57 -16.29 -13.55
C LYS A 217 -3.44 -16.33 -12.52
N LYS A 218 -3.00 -17.53 -12.15
CA LYS A 218 -1.82 -17.70 -11.29
C LYS A 218 -0.55 -17.78 -12.15
N VAL A 219 0.58 -17.31 -11.63
CA VAL A 219 1.90 -17.48 -12.22
C VAL A 219 2.47 -18.84 -11.80
N VAL A 220 3.01 -19.58 -12.76
CA VAL A 220 3.74 -20.83 -12.52
C VAL A 220 5.20 -20.61 -12.91
N VAL A 221 6.13 -21.05 -12.06
CA VAL A 221 7.58 -21.05 -12.34
C VAL A 221 7.95 -22.40 -12.92
N ASP A 222 8.26 -22.45 -14.22
CA ASP A 222 8.63 -23.69 -14.91
C ASP A 222 10.11 -24.02 -14.68
N SER A 223 10.97 -22.98 -14.72
CA SER A 223 12.38 -23.13 -14.41
C SER A 223 12.99 -21.85 -13.83
N SER A 224 13.96 -22.04 -12.93
CA SER A 224 14.76 -21.00 -12.32
C SER A 224 16.13 -21.55 -11.92
N GLU A 225 17.07 -20.66 -11.65
CA GLU A 225 18.38 -21.00 -11.09
C GLU A 225 18.71 -20.13 -9.88
N VAL A 226 19.51 -20.66 -8.96
CA VAL A 226 20.03 -19.91 -7.81
C VAL A 226 21.30 -19.18 -8.23
N ILE A 227 21.30 -17.86 -8.09
CA ILE A 227 22.48 -17.01 -8.22
C ILE A 227 22.99 -16.69 -6.82
N LEU A 228 24.23 -17.08 -6.52
CA LEU A 228 24.93 -16.69 -5.29
C LEU A 228 25.65 -15.37 -5.53
N HIS A 229 25.14 -14.27 -4.95
CA HIS A 229 25.74 -12.95 -5.02
C HIS A 229 26.92 -12.84 -4.04
N SER A 230 26.71 -13.26 -2.79
CA SER A 230 27.74 -13.25 -1.75
C SER A 230 27.78 -14.60 -1.04
N ALA A 231 28.97 -15.22 -1.04
CA ALA A 231 29.26 -16.48 -0.37
C ALA A 231 29.72 -16.29 1.09
N ASP A 232 29.21 -15.26 1.79
CA ASP A 232 29.54 -15.05 3.20
C ASP A 232 29.16 -16.29 4.03
N ALA A 233 30.05 -16.70 4.93
CA ALA A 233 29.91 -17.94 5.68
C ALA A 233 28.80 -17.92 6.74
N PHE A 234 28.21 -16.75 7.01
CA PHE A 234 27.22 -16.51 8.05
C PHE A 234 25.92 -15.92 7.48
N ALA A 235 26.01 -14.96 6.56
CA ALA A 235 24.88 -14.30 5.91
C ALA A 235 25.04 -14.33 4.37
N PRO A 236 24.89 -15.51 3.72
CA PRO A 236 24.97 -15.61 2.28
C PRO A 236 23.86 -14.78 1.61
N VAL A 237 24.21 -14.09 0.52
CA VAL A 237 23.25 -13.38 -0.32
C VAL A 237 23.04 -14.20 -1.58
N ALA A 238 21.82 -14.73 -1.76
CA ALA A 238 21.47 -15.55 -2.89
C ALA A 238 20.04 -15.27 -3.35
N TYR A 239 19.80 -15.36 -4.65
CA TYR A 239 18.49 -15.08 -5.25
C TYR A 239 18.15 -16.03 -6.40
N LEU A 240 16.86 -16.16 -6.69
CA LEU A 240 16.34 -16.89 -7.84
C LEU A 240 16.31 -15.98 -9.07
N ARG A 241 16.98 -16.41 -10.13
CA ARG A 241 16.74 -15.91 -11.48
C ARG A 241 15.74 -16.84 -12.15
N PHE A 242 14.54 -16.34 -12.44
CA PHE A 242 13.57 -17.08 -13.24
C PHE A 242 14.06 -17.19 -14.69
N LEU A 243 13.88 -18.37 -15.28
CA LEU A 243 14.26 -18.68 -16.66
C LEU A 243 13.03 -18.82 -17.55
N GLU A 244 11.99 -19.48 -17.03
CA GLU A 244 10.73 -19.70 -17.71
C GLU A 244 9.57 -19.64 -16.69
N LEU A 245 8.53 -18.90 -17.03
CA LEU A 245 7.27 -18.83 -16.30
C LEU A 245 6.11 -18.76 -17.30
N HIS A 246 4.94 -19.23 -16.88
CA HIS A 246 3.69 -19.02 -17.60
C HIS A 246 2.53 -18.66 -16.67
N LEU A 247 1.37 -18.37 -17.27
CA LEU A 247 0.12 -18.10 -16.57
C LEU A 247 -0.85 -19.27 -16.76
N GLU A 248 -1.38 -19.80 -15.67
CA GLU A 248 -2.46 -20.78 -15.67
C GLU A 248 -3.79 -20.14 -15.23
N GLU A 249 -4.88 -20.49 -15.91
CA GLU A 249 -6.22 -20.12 -15.48
C GLU A 249 -6.52 -20.73 -14.09
N LYS A 250 -7.13 -19.93 -13.21
CA LYS A 250 -7.52 -20.42 -11.89
C LYS A 250 -8.76 -21.30 -12.02
N GLN A 251 -8.72 -22.48 -11.40
CA GLN A 251 -9.91 -23.31 -11.23
C GLN A 251 -10.93 -22.51 -10.41
N LEU A 252 -12.13 -22.29 -10.96
CA LEU A 252 -13.20 -21.55 -10.31
C LEU A 252 -13.71 -22.30 -9.07
N THR A 253 -13.08 -22.05 -7.92
CA THR A 253 -13.73 -22.23 -6.63
C THR A 253 -14.88 -21.25 -6.50
N SER A 254 -15.96 -21.65 -5.82
CA SER A 254 -17.24 -20.94 -5.79
C SER A 254 -17.10 -19.43 -5.47
N PRO A 255 -17.89 -18.53 -6.09
CA PRO A 255 -17.75 -17.08 -5.95
C PRO A 255 -17.75 -16.57 -4.50
N ASP A 256 -18.41 -17.28 -3.59
CA ASP A 256 -18.72 -16.85 -2.22
C ASP A 256 -17.51 -16.75 -1.27
N LYS A 257 -16.29 -17.10 -1.72
CA LYS A 257 -15.05 -16.84 -0.96
C LYS A 257 -14.41 -15.48 -1.26
N LEU A 258 -14.74 -14.84 -2.37
CA LEU A 258 -14.28 -13.47 -2.65
C LEU A 258 -15.15 -12.47 -1.86
N LEU A 259 -14.50 -11.77 -0.91
CA LEU A 259 -15.01 -10.61 -0.15
C LEU A 259 -15.77 -10.87 1.17
N ALA A 260 -15.64 -12.04 1.79
CA ALA A 260 -15.99 -12.23 3.21
C ALA A 260 -14.85 -11.79 4.16
N PHE A 261 -14.40 -10.53 4.05
CA PHE A 261 -13.50 -9.93 5.03
C PHE A 261 -14.30 -9.55 6.29
N ASN A 262 -14.51 -10.51 7.19
CA ASN A 262 -15.10 -10.23 8.49
C ASN A 262 -14.15 -9.34 9.30
N CYS A 263 -14.48 -8.05 9.39
CA CYS A 263 -13.93 -7.18 10.42
C CYS A 263 -14.29 -7.77 11.80
N SER A 264 -13.33 -7.86 12.72
CA SER A 264 -13.48 -8.51 14.02
C SER A 264 -14.29 -7.70 15.05
N CYS A 265 -15.16 -6.80 14.59
CA CYS A 265 -16.12 -6.06 15.40
C CYS A 265 -17.48 -6.78 15.42
N GLU A 266 -17.57 -7.90 16.14
CA GLU A 266 -18.85 -8.51 16.45
C GLU A 266 -19.62 -7.62 17.45
N MET A 267 -20.65 -6.93 16.94
CA MET A 267 -21.78 -6.45 17.73
C MET A 267 -23.03 -7.18 17.23
N GLU A 268 -23.70 -7.89 18.12
CA GLU A 268 -24.90 -8.67 17.82
C GLU A 268 -26.05 -7.77 17.33
N CYS A 269 -26.29 -7.75 16.02
CA CYS A 269 -27.48 -7.11 15.45
C CYS A 269 -28.62 -8.14 15.42
N ASN A 270 -29.50 -8.10 16.43
CA ASN A 270 -30.77 -8.81 16.37
C ASN A 270 -31.62 -8.24 15.23
N GLU A 271 -32.00 -9.07 14.26
CA GLU A 271 -33.10 -8.76 13.36
C GLU A 271 -34.41 -8.80 14.15
N ASP A 272 -35.10 -7.66 14.28
CA ASP A 272 -36.56 -7.66 14.33
C ASP A 272 -37.16 -6.29 13.98
N HIS A 273 -38.35 -6.34 13.36
CA HIS A 273 -39.24 -5.20 13.01
C HIS A 273 -38.85 -4.27 11.84
N ILE A 274 -39.14 -4.78 10.63
CA ILE A 274 -39.65 -3.97 9.51
C ILE A 274 -41.00 -3.32 9.92
N SER A 275 -41.13 -2.01 9.77
CA SER A 275 -42.41 -1.38 9.36
C SER A 275 -42.15 -0.03 8.68
N ALA A 276 -42.92 0.25 7.62
CA ALA A 276 -42.71 1.40 6.73
C ALA A 276 -43.66 2.56 7.06
N ILE A 277 -43.20 3.80 6.88
CA ILE A 277 -44.03 5.01 6.75
C ILE A 277 -43.43 5.89 5.64
N THR A 278 -44.30 6.50 4.84
CA THR A 278 -44.01 7.33 3.64
C THR A 278 -44.45 8.80 3.83
N GLU A 279 -44.18 9.66 2.82
CA GLU A 279 -44.71 11.05 2.64
C GLU A 279 -44.11 12.15 3.56
N ASP A 280 -44.02 13.45 3.20
CA ASP A 280 -43.85 14.15 1.91
C ASP A 280 -43.41 15.64 2.15
N ILE A 281 -42.52 16.17 1.27
CA ILE A 281 -42.54 17.50 0.59
C ILE A 281 -42.61 18.88 1.36
N GLN A 282 -41.72 19.84 0.95
CA GLN A 282 -41.78 21.35 1.04
C GLN A 282 -41.59 22.07 2.42
N ASP A 283 -41.13 23.34 2.56
CA ASP A 283 -40.78 24.43 1.60
C ASP A 283 -39.80 25.54 2.16
N GLU A 284 -39.25 26.35 1.23
CA GLU A 284 -38.72 27.77 1.27
C GLU A 284 -37.82 28.40 2.39
N ILE A 285 -37.02 29.41 1.99
CA ILE A 285 -35.95 30.12 2.77
C ILE A 285 -35.79 31.59 2.30
N PRO A 286 -36.00 32.65 3.13
CA PRO A 286 -34.92 33.62 3.50
C PRO A 286 -35.19 34.44 4.81
N PRO A 287 -34.51 35.58 5.14
CA PRO A 287 -33.06 35.87 5.23
C PRO A 287 -32.62 36.51 6.56
N VAL A 288 -31.31 36.51 6.89
CA VAL A 288 -30.68 37.55 7.75
C VAL A 288 -29.29 37.92 7.24
N ILE A 289 -29.00 39.23 7.18
CA ILE A 289 -27.69 39.81 6.85
C ILE A 289 -27.12 40.48 8.11
N TRP A 290 -25.85 40.25 8.43
CA TRP A 290 -24.99 41.24 9.10
C TRP A 290 -23.54 41.16 8.59
N LYS A 291 -22.90 42.32 8.42
CA LYS A 291 -21.48 42.47 8.05
C LYS A 291 -20.66 42.89 9.27
N SER A 292 -19.48 42.32 9.44
CA SER A 292 -18.30 43.06 9.89
C SER A 292 -17.02 42.37 9.40
N SER A 293 -15.97 43.16 9.20
CA SER A 293 -14.70 42.80 8.56
C SER A 293 -13.58 42.61 9.57
N ASP A 294 -12.63 41.70 9.30
CA ASP A 294 -11.21 41.82 9.71
C ASP A 294 -10.30 40.78 8.96
N PRO A 295 -8.95 40.82 9.09
CA PRO A 295 -8.00 40.70 7.96
C PRO A 295 -7.61 39.26 7.51
N PRO A 296 -6.84 39.07 6.41
CA PRO A 296 -6.85 37.80 5.67
C PRO A 296 -6.03 36.70 6.35
N LEU A 297 -6.72 35.76 6.99
CA LEU A 297 -6.19 34.44 7.28
C LEU A 297 -6.01 33.67 5.96
N LEU A 298 -4.84 33.04 5.79
CA LEU A 298 -4.48 32.22 4.63
C LEU A 298 -5.55 31.15 4.36
N GLN A 299 -6.32 31.35 3.29
CA GLN A 299 -7.53 30.57 3.01
C GLN A 299 -7.23 29.20 2.38
N PHE A 300 -6.69 28.27 3.17
CA PHE A 300 -6.61 26.85 2.83
C PHE A 300 -7.91 26.10 3.18
N CYS A 301 -9.05 26.62 2.72
CA CYS A 301 -10.30 25.88 2.66
C CYS A 301 -10.57 25.42 1.22
N LYS A 302 -9.90 24.35 0.76
CA LYS A 302 -10.56 23.43 -0.19
C LYS A 302 -11.83 22.96 0.51
N LYS A 303 -12.99 22.98 -0.17
CA LYS A 303 -14.21 22.38 0.39
C LYS A 303 -13.97 20.88 0.60
N SER A 304 -14.64 20.26 1.58
CA SER A 304 -14.64 18.81 1.73
C SER A 304 -15.14 18.16 0.44
N GLU A 305 -14.32 17.34 -0.19
CA GLU A 305 -14.63 16.67 -1.46
C GLU A 305 -15.01 15.22 -1.17
N CYS A 306 -16.23 14.84 -1.52
CA CYS A 306 -16.72 13.47 -1.37
C CYS A 306 -16.67 12.74 -2.71
N SER A 307 -16.17 11.50 -2.72
CA SER A 307 -16.36 10.61 -3.87
C SER A 307 -17.83 10.20 -4.01
N GLY A 308 -18.20 9.66 -5.18
CA GLY A 308 -19.37 8.79 -5.26
C GLY A 308 -19.23 7.57 -4.34
N LYS A 309 -20.35 6.92 -4.02
CA LYS A 309 -20.34 5.65 -3.28
C LYS A 309 -19.77 4.53 -4.16
N SER A 310 -18.99 3.63 -3.58
CA SER A 310 -18.53 2.41 -4.24
C SER A 310 -19.69 1.39 -4.36
N PRO A 311 -19.55 0.32 -5.16
CA PRO A 311 -20.56 -0.75 -5.24
C PRO A 311 -20.90 -1.37 -3.87
N ASN A 312 -19.94 -1.35 -2.93
CA ASN A 312 -20.08 -1.88 -1.58
C ASN A 312 -20.49 -0.79 -0.57
N GLY A 313 -21.02 0.35 -1.03
CA GLY A 313 -21.57 1.43 -0.18
C GLY A 313 -20.56 2.45 0.36
N TYR A 314 -19.26 2.15 0.34
CA TYR A 314 -18.21 3.04 0.88
C TYR A 314 -18.17 4.41 0.20
N GLN A 315 -18.08 5.48 0.99
CA GLN A 315 -17.89 6.85 0.50
C GLN A 315 -16.59 7.43 1.06
N TRP A 316 -15.77 8.03 0.18
CA TRP A 316 -14.49 8.62 0.56
C TRP A 316 -14.61 10.12 0.68
N ILE A 317 -14.03 10.70 1.73
CA ILE A 317 -14.05 12.14 2.00
C ILE A 317 -12.61 12.63 2.07
N LYS A 318 -12.27 13.61 1.25
CA LYS A 318 -10.95 14.27 1.19
C LYS A 318 -11.05 15.69 1.76
N CYS A 319 -9.88 16.28 2.06
CA CYS A 319 -9.74 17.67 2.48
C CYS A 319 -10.41 18.03 3.82
N ILE A 320 -10.56 17.05 4.74
CA ILE A 320 -10.90 17.35 6.14
C ILE A 320 -9.64 17.90 6.82
N THR A 321 -9.63 19.19 7.16
CA THR A 321 -8.45 19.89 7.68
C THR A 321 -8.57 20.10 9.19
N ALA A 322 -7.58 19.63 9.94
CA ALA A 322 -7.43 19.97 11.36
C ALA A 322 -6.99 21.44 11.50
N SER A 323 -7.61 22.17 12.42
CA SER A 323 -7.18 23.52 12.81
C SER A 323 -6.66 23.48 14.24
N PHE A 324 -5.35 23.65 14.42
CA PHE A 324 -4.72 23.79 15.74
C PHE A 324 -3.75 24.98 15.75
N LEU A 325 -3.59 25.60 16.92
CA LEU A 325 -2.65 26.72 17.11
C LEU A 325 -1.36 26.16 17.75
N PRO A 326 -0.24 26.09 17.01
CA PRO A 326 1.03 25.71 17.60
C PRO A 326 1.43 26.73 18.68
N SER A 327 1.80 26.20 19.85
CA SER A 327 2.26 26.96 21.01
C SER A 327 3.57 26.36 21.48
N ASP A 328 4.58 27.20 21.71
CA ASP A 328 5.93 26.80 22.11
C ASP A 328 5.99 26.05 23.46
N GLN A 329 4.88 25.97 24.20
CA GLN A 329 4.75 25.25 25.48
C GLN A 329 4.01 23.91 25.39
N LYS A 330 3.39 23.56 24.26
CA LYS A 330 2.66 22.29 24.12
C LYS A 330 3.62 21.17 23.74
N ASN A 331 3.45 20.00 24.36
CA ASN A 331 4.19 18.81 23.94
C ASN A 331 3.53 18.19 22.69
N VAL A 332 4.23 17.26 22.02
CA VAL A 332 3.77 16.63 20.77
C VAL A 332 2.45 15.86 20.94
N MET A 333 2.20 15.26 22.12
CA MET A 333 0.95 14.56 22.41
C MET A 333 -0.22 15.54 22.52
N ASP A 334 -0.05 16.67 23.23
CA ASP A 334 -1.10 17.68 23.38
C ASP A 334 -1.51 18.26 22.01
N ALA A 335 -0.53 18.54 21.15
CA ALA A 335 -0.76 19.03 19.80
C ALA A 335 -1.46 17.99 18.90
N ALA A 336 -1.11 16.70 19.05
CA ALA A 336 -1.80 15.62 18.35
C ALA A 336 -3.25 15.49 18.82
N THR A 337 -3.51 15.49 20.13
CA THR A 337 -4.87 15.42 20.70
C THR A 337 -5.74 16.58 20.22
N GLU A 338 -5.23 17.81 20.23
CA GLU A 338 -5.95 19.00 19.72
C GLU A 338 -6.29 18.88 18.23
N ALA A 339 -5.35 18.38 17.41
CA ALA A 339 -5.60 18.12 16.00
C ALA A 339 -6.67 17.04 15.78
N PHE A 340 -6.65 15.94 16.56
CA PHE A 340 -7.67 14.89 16.52
C PHE A 340 -9.06 15.41 16.94
N SER A 341 -9.17 16.19 18.01
CA SER A 341 -10.44 16.81 18.41
C SER A 341 -10.97 17.77 17.34
N SER A 342 -10.10 18.58 16.72
CA SER A 342 -10.48 19.46 15.61
C SER A 342 -11.00 18.70 14.38
N LEU A 343 -10.42 17.53 14.07
CA LEU A 343 -10.89 16.64 13.00
C LEU A 343 -12.26 16.04 13.34
N GLN A 344 -12.47 15.61 14.59
CA GLN A 344 -13.76 15.09 15.06
C GLN A 344 -14.87 16.16 14.98
N ASP A 345 -14.60 17.39 15.45
CA ASP A 345 -15.52 18.53 15.34
C ASP A 345 -15.88 18.86 13.89
N THR A 346 -14.88 18.86 13.00
CA THR A 346 -15.07 19.15 11.57
C THR A 346 -15.89 18.05 10.88
N ARG A 347 -15.69 16.79 11.28
CA ARG A 347 -16.47 15.63 10.81
C ARG A 347 -17.92 15.67 11.31
N GLY A 348 -18.14 16.04 12.57
CA GLY A 348 -19.48 16.19 13.14
C GLY A 348 -20.29 17.29 12.43
N ARG A 349 -19.65 18.43 12.14
CA ARG A 349 -20.28 19.53 11.38
C ARG A 349 -20.63 19.20 9.93
N THR A 350 -19.99 18.17 9.36
CA THR A 350 -20.30 17.67 8.01
C THR A 350 -21.31 16.51 8.01
N GLY A 351 -21.81 16.10 9.17
CA GLY A 351 -22.90 15.10 9.30
C GLY A 351 -22.46 13.64 9.19
N PHE A 352 -21.17 13.34 9.39
CA PHE A 352 -20.65 11.97 9.33
C PHE A 352 -20.44 11.41 10.75
N GLU A 353 -21.24 10.42 11.14
CA GLU A 353 -21.16 9.80 12.46
C GLU A 353 -20.01 8.79 12.60
N PRO A 354 -19.49 8.55 13.84
CA PRO A 354 -18.33 7.69 14.05
C PRO A 354 -18.51 6.24 13.62
N GLU A 355 -19.72 5.71 13.78
CA GLU A 355 -20.06 4.28 13.59
C GLU A 355 -19.98 3.82 12.12
N GLN A 356 -19.85 4.75 11.17
CA GLN A 356 -19.77 4.48 9.74
C GLN A 356 -18.33 4.50 9.17
N CYS A 357 -17.31 4.65 10.02
CA CYS A 357 -15.93 4.93 9.59
C CYS A 357 -15.01 3.71 9.76
N SER A 358 -14.88 2.88 8.73
CA SER A 358 -14.13 1.61 8.77
C SER A 358 -12.60 1.75 8.78
N SER A 359 -12.06 2.89 8.35
CA SER A 359 -10.61 3.15 8.37
C SER A 359 -10.32 4.65 8.39
N PHE A 360 -9.23 5.04 9.06
CA PHE A 360 -8.78 6.43 9.13
C PHE A 360 -7.29 6.50 8.80
N GLN A 361 -6.93 7.29 7.79
CA GLN A 361 -5.55 7.44 7.34
C GLN A 361 -5.17 8.92 7.35
N MET A 362 -4.29 9.32 8.26
CA MET A 362 -3.79 10.70 8.36
C MET A 362 -2.55 10.90 7.50
N GLY A 363 -2.61 11.83 6.56
CA GLY A 363 -1.43 12.53 6.07
C GLY A 363 -1.15 13.75 6.95
N MET A 364 0.09 13.92 7.42
CA MET A 364 0.54 15.20 7.98
C MET A 364 0.98 16.13 6.85
N ASN A 365 0.55 17.39 6.91
CA ASN A 365 0.79 18.40 5.87
C ASN A 365 1.91 19.36 6.22
#